data_AF-A0A1I1W4T2-F1
#
_entry.id   AF-A0A1I1W4T2-F1
#
_cell.length_a   1.000
_cell.length_b   1.000
_cell.length_c   1.000
_cell.angle_alpha   90.00
_cell.angle_beta   90.00
_cell.angle_gamma   90.00
#
_symmetry.space_group_name_H-M   'P 1'
#
loop_
_entity.id
_entity.type
_entity.pdbx_description
1 polymer ?
#
loop_
_entity_poly.entity_id
_entity_poly.type
_entity_poly.pdbx_seq_one_letter_code
_entity_poly.pdbx_strand_id
1 'polypeptide(L)'
;MKIEIDTSFGRDAKKLPESILDELKIIYIAIEEAQSLDDLSYSVKKMEGRPKLKAFRLKLGEHRDYRIGFYLEGDTVVLSRILNRKDIYKKFPPK
;
A
#
# COMPACT_ATOMS: atom_id res chain seq x y z
N MET A 1 -8.72 -9.10 -5.61
CA MET A 1 -9.47 -8.21 -4.70
C MET A 1 -9.89 -6.94 -5.46
N LYS A 2 -10.86 -6.14 -4.97
CA LYS A 2 -11.16 -4.83 -5.57
C LYS A 2 -10.12 -3.80 -5.14
N ILE A 3 -9.79 -2.85 -6.00
CA ILE A 3 -8.82 -1.80 -5.71
C ILE A 3 -9.46 -0.43 -5.89
N GLU A 4 -9.32 0.41 -4.88
CA GLU A 4 -9.63 1.84 -4.95
C GLU A 4 -8.36 2.65 -4.68
N ILE A 5 -8.26 3.85 -5.27
CA ILE A 5 -7.07 4.69 -5.18
C ILE A 5 -7.43 6.06 -4.64
N ASP A 6 -6.86 6.42 -3.49
CA ASP A 6 -6.98 7.77 -2.96
C ASP A 6 -6.22 8.78 -3.82
N THR A 7 -6.74 10.01 -3.85
CA THR A 7 -6.07 11.15 -4.49
C THR A 7 -4.65 11.40 -3.94
N SER A 8 -4.40 11.07 -2.67
CA SER A 8 -3.07 11.16 -2.05
C SER A 8 -2.11 10.13 -2.61
N PHE A 9 -2.55 8.89 -2.83
CA PHE A 9 -1.75 7.86 -3.48
C PHE A 9 -1.34 8.28 -4.88
N GLY A 10 -2.29 8.77 -5.68
CA GLY A 10 -2.00 9.27 -7.03
C GLY A 10 -1.00 10.43 -7.05
N ARG A 11 -1.06 11.35 -6.07
CA ARG A 11 -0.08 12.45 -5.92
C ARG A 11 1.30 11.96 -5.49
N ASP A 12 1.35 10.95 -4.64
CA ASP A 12 2.61 10.33 -4.22
C ASP A 12 3.27 9.60 -5.39
N ALA A 13 2.51 8.78 -6.13
CA ALA A 13 2.99 7.99 -7.27
C ALA A 13 3.59 8.86 -8.39
N LYS A 14 2.98 10.01 -8.71
CA LYS A 14 3.49 10.96 -9.73
C LYS A 14 4.91 11.48 -9.47
N LYS A 15 5.43 11.34 -8.24
CA LYS A 15 6.76 11.82 -7.85
C LYS A 15 7.80 10.70 -7.80
N LEU A 16 7.41 9.46 -8.10
CA LEU A 16 8.28 8.30 -8.02
C LEU A 16 9.01 8.07 -9.34
N PRO A 17 10.25 7.54 -9.30
CA PRO A 17 10.95 7.08 -10.48
C PRO A 17 10.21 5.91 -11.15
N GLU A 18 10.44 5.76 -12.45
CA GLU A 18 9.81 4.73 -13.30
C GLU A 18 10.00 3.31 -12.76
N SER A 19 11.18 2.98 -12.22
CA SER A 19 11.45 1.67 -11.62
C SER A 19 10.49 1.30 -10.48
N ILE A 20 10.07 2.28 -9.67
CA ILE A 20 9.09 2.06 -8.60
C ILE A 20 7.68 1.95 -9.18
N LEU A 21 7.38 2.70 -10.24
CA LEU A 21 6.09 2.61 -10.92
C LEU A 21 5.89 1.25 -11.58
N ASP A 22 6.94 0.64 -12.11
CA ASP A 22 6.88 -0.70 -12.68
C ASP A 22 6.64 -1.77 -11.61
N GLU A 23 7.33 -1.68 -10.47
CA GLU A 23 7.03 -2.54 -9.33
C GLU A 23 5.59 -2.34 -8.80
N LEU A 24 5.09 -1.09 -8.79
CA LEU A 24 3.70 -0.80 -8.43
C LEU A 24 2.69 -1.48 -9.36
N LYS A 25 2.94 -1.55 -10.67
CA LYS A 25 2.05 -2.26 -11.62
C LYS A 25 1.99 -3.75 -11.29
N ILE A 26 3.14 -4.35 -10.98
CA ILE A 26 3.21 -5.76 -10.58
C ILE A 26 2.42 -6.00 -9.28
N ILE A 27 2.59 -5.12 -8.29
CA ILE A 27 1.84 -5.18 -7.03
C ILE A 27 0.33 -5.01 -7.27
N TYR A 28 -0.06 -4.09 -8.16
CA TYR A 28 -1.47 -3.86 -8.49
C TYR A 28 -2.12 -5.14 -9.02
N ILE A 29 -1.50 -5.78 -10.02
CA ILE A 29 -1.99 -7.04 -10.60
C ILE A 29 -2.07 -8.13 -9.52
N ALA A 30 -1.04 -8.26 -8.68
CA ALA A 30 -1.03 -9.24 -7.60
C ALA A 30 -2.19 -9.04 -6.59
N ILE A 31 -2.55 -7.79 -6.28
CA ILE A 31 -3.70 -7.48 -5.40
C ILE A 31 -5.03 -7.77 -6.11
N GLU A 32 -5.11 -7.47 -7.39
CA GLU A 32 -6.32 -7.70 -8.20
C GLU A 32 -6.64 -9.20 -8.31
N GLU A 33 -5.61 -10.05 -8.48
CA GLU A 33 -5.74 -11.50 -8.60
C GLU A 33 -5.89 -12.23 -7.25
N ALA A 34 -5.40 -11.64 -6.16
CA ALA A 34 -5.48 -12.24 -4.83
C ALA A 34 -6.94 -12.39 -4.33
N GLN A 35 -7.22 -13.44 -3.57
CA GLN A 35 -8.50 -13.63 -2.87
C GLN A 35 -8.45 -13.03 -1.46
N SER A 36 -7.26 -12.99 -0.87
CA SER A 36 -6.99 -12.46 0.46
C SER A 36 -5.61 -11.82 0.53
N LEU A 37 -5.35 -11.05 1.60
CA LEU A 37 -4.01 -10.47 1.82
C LEU A 37 -2.93 -11.52 2.07
N ASP A 38 -3.31 -12.73 2.49
CA ASP A 38 -2.38 -13.83 2.77
C ASP A 38 -1.86 -14.49 1.49
N ASP A 39 -2.54 -14.31 0.36
CA ASP A 39 -2.11 -14.78 -0.97
C ASP A 39 -0.97 -13.93 -1.55
N LEU A 40 -0.72 -12.75 -0.98
CA LEU A 40 0.30 -11.84 -1.47
C LEU A 40 1.68 -12.31 -1.02
N SER A 41 2.57 -12.56 -1.99
CA SER A 41 4.00 -12.83 -1.75
C SER A 41 4.77 -11.66 -1.12
N TYR A 42 4.13 -10.49 -0.97
CA TYR A 42 4.72 -9.28 -0.41
C TYR A 42 4.58 -9.23 1.11
N SER A 43 5.50 -8.52 1.78
CA SER A 43 5.41 -8.34 3.23
C SER A 43 4.30 -7.34 3.58
N VAL A 44 3.12 -7.88 3.87
CA VAL A 44 1.96 -7.15 4.38
C VAL A 44 1.92 -7.23 5.91
N LYS A 45 1.75 -6.10 6.59
CA LYS A 45 1.58 -6.05 8.05
C LYS A 45 0.51 -5.05 8.43
N LYS A 46 -0.32 -5.40 9.41
CA LYS A 46 -1.25 -4.46 10.04
C LYS A 46 -0.46 -3.35 10.74
N MET A 47 -0.97 -2.11 10.66
CA MET A 47 -0.36 -0.97 11.35
C MET A 47 -0.92 -0.83 12.77
N GLU A 48 -0.03 -0.48 13.70
CA GLU A 48 -0.37 -0.23 15.10
C GLU A 48 -0.92 1.19 15.30
N GLY A 49 -1.66 1.41 16.38
CA GLY A 49 -2.07 2.76 16.83
C GLY A 49 -3.55 3.09 16.65
N ARG A 50 -4.28 2.45 15.74
CA ARG A 50 -5.75 2.61 15.62
C ARG A 50 -6.46 1.28 15.37
N PRO A 51 -6.85 0.54 16.42
CA PRO A 51 -7.39 -0.82 16.28
C PRO A 51 -8.68 -0.90 15.46
N LYS A 52 -9.48 0.18 15.42
CA LYS A 52 -10.70 0.28 14.61
C LYS A 52 -10.43 0.45 13.11
N LEU A 53 -9.28 1.01 12.73
CA LEU A 53 -8.91 1.17 11.33
C LEU A 53 -8.20 -0.09 10.87
N LYS A 54 -8.75 -0.70 9.82
CA LYS A 54 -8.14 -1.83 9.10
C LYS A 54 -6.99 -1.33 8.22
N ALA A 55 -6.02 -0.64 8.83
CA ALA A 55 -4.86 -0.05 8.16
C ALA A 55 -3.70 -1.05 8.09
N PHE A 56 -3.11 -1.16 6.91
CA PHE A 56 -2.03 -2.08 6.61
C PHE A 56 -0.91 -1.36 5.87
N ARG A 57 0.27 -1.96 5.91
CA ARG A 57 1.41 -1.57 5.08
C ARG A 57 1.89 -2.77 4.26
N LEU A 58 2.21 -2.52 2.99
CA LEU A 58 2.92 -3.44 2.12
C LEU A 58 4.31 -2.88 1.85
N LYS A 59 5.36 -3.68 2.07
CA LYS A 59 6.75 -3.32 1.75
C LYS A 59 7.06 -3.74 0.32
N LEU A 60 7.58 -2.82 -0.49
CA LEU A 60 8.09 -3.15 -1.83
C LEU A 60 9.27 -4.13 -1.73
N GLY A 61 9.36 -5.05 -2.69
CA GLY A 61 10.35 -6.10 -2.78
C GLY A 61 11.71 -5.56 -3.23
N GLU A 62 11.76 -4.99 -4.43
CA GLU A 62 12.98 -4.41 -5.01
C GLU A 62 13.31 -3.08 -4.31
N HIS A 63 12.32 -2.19 -4.20
CA HIS A 63 12.49 -0.87 -3.60
C HIS A 63 12.18 -0.89 -2.09
N ARG A 64 12.99 -1.62 -1.31
CA ARG A 64 12.76 -1.92 0.13
C ARG A 64 12.50 -0.72 1.05
N ASP A 65 12.93 0.47 0.65
CA ASP A 65 12.71 1.70 1.40
C ASP A 65 11.30 2.27 1.21
N TYR A 66 10.56 1.85 0.18
CA TYR A 66 9.19 2.29 -0.07
C TYR A 66 8.17 1.32 0.50
N ARG A 67 7.03 1.88 0.92
CA ARG A 67 5.87 1.16 1.43
C ARG A 67 4.60 1.76 0.88
N ILE A 68 3.64 0.90 0.60
CA ILE A 68 2.25 1.26 0.36
C ILE A 68 1.51 1.22 1.69
N GLY A 69 0.81 2.30 2.03
CA GLY A 69 -0.17 2.33 3.11
C GLY A 69 -1.57 2.20 2.51
N PHE A 70 -2.35 1.25 2.99
CA PHE A 70 -3.69 0.96 2.47
C PHE A 70 -4.65 0.56 3.57
N TYR A 71 -5.95 0.72 3.30
CA TYR A 71 -7.02 0.20 4.14
C TYR A 71 -7.63 -1.06 3.51
N LEU A 72 -8.07 -1.99 4.34
CA LEU A 72 -8.86 -3.14 3.90
C LEU A 72 -10.31 -2.97 4.35
N GLU A 73 -11.22 -2.76 3.40
CA GLU A 73 -12.64 -2.56 3.62
C GLU A 73 -13.44 -3.68 2.94
N GLY A 74 -13.76 -4.73 3.70
CA GLY A 74 -14.38 -5.92 3.13
C GLY A 74 -13.41 -6.63 2.18
N ASP A 75 -13.78 -6.70 0.89
CA ASP A 75 -12.99 -7.23 -0.23
C ASP A 75 -12.20 -6.14 -1.00
N THR A 76 -12.27 -4.89 -0.54
CA THR A 76 -11.65 -3.74 -1.20
C THR A 76 -10.35 -3.33 -0.50
N VAL A 77 -9.29 -3.20 -1.29
CA VAL A 77 -8.01 -2.58 -0.91
C VAL A 77 -8.02 -1.12 -1.35
N VAL A 78 -8.05 -0.21 -0.39
CA VAL A 78 -8.00 1.24 -0.64
C VAL A 78 -6.56 1.72 -0.53
N LEU A 79 -5.91 1.91 -1.67
CA LEU A 79 -4.53 2.39 -1.77
C LEU A 79 -4.49 3.88 -1.37
N SER A 80 -3.94 4.15 -0.18
CA SER A 80 -4.01 5.49 0.40
C SER A 80 -2.74 6.30 0.20
N ARG A 81 -1.56 5.68 0.41
CA ARG A 81 -0.24 6.34 0.33
C ARG A 81 0.81 5.42 -0.28
N ILE A 82 1.80 5.98 -0.99
CA ILE A 82 3.08 5.30 -1.25
C ILE A 82 4.24 6.23 -0.88
N LEU A 83 5.03 5.82 0.11
CA LEU A 83 6.03 6.69 0.71
C LEU A 83 7.27 5.92 1.10
N ASN A 84 8.38 6.65 1.24
CA ASN A 84 9.57 6.13 1.90
C ASN A 84 9.25 5.77 3.37
N ARG A 85 9.96 4.78 3.93
CA ARG A 85 9.87 4.33 5.33
C ARG A 85 9.94 5.45 6.34
N LYS A 86 10.72 6.50 6.05
CA LYS A 86 10.93 7.65 6.95
C LYS A 86 9.68 8.52 7.08
N ASP A 87 8.80 8.46 6.08
CA ASP A 87 7.63 9.34 5.95
C ASP A 87 6.31 8.63 6.22
N ILE A 88 6.19 7.34 5.88
CA ILE A 88 4.90 6.64 5.97
C ILE A 88 4.33 6.67 7.39
N TYR A 89 5.13 6.41 8.42
CA TYR A 89 4.66 6.39 9.81
C TYR A 89 4.27 7.76 10.36
N LYS A 90 4.69 8.85 9.71
CA LYS A 90 4.28 10.21 10.07
C LYS A 90 2.97 10.61 9.39
N LYS A 91 2.64 9.98 8.26
CA LYS A 91 1.57 10.38 7.34
C LYS A 91 0.44 9.36 7.22
N PHE A 92 0.64 8.14 7.71
CA PHE A 92 -0.31 7.03 7.62
C PHE A 92 -0.11 5.98 8.74
N PRO A 93 -1.18 5.48 9.37
CA PRO A 93 -2.54 6.01 9.29
C PRO A 93 -2.62 7.40 9.97
N PRO A 94 -3.54 8.28 9.56
CA PRO A 94 -3.72 9.59 10.20
C PRO A 94 -4.09 9.43 11.69
N LYS A 95 -3.69 10.41 12.51
CA LYS A 95 -4.12 10.53 13.92
C LYS A 95 -5.59 10.96 14.05
#